data_AF-A0A2I3TXE7-F1
#
_entry.id   AF-A0A2I3TXE7-F1
#
_cell.length_a   1.000
_cell.length_b   1.000
_cell.length_c   1.000
_cell.angle_alpha   90.00
_cell.angle_beta   90.00
_cell.angle_gamma   90.00
#
_symmetry.space_group_name_H-M   'P 1'
#
loop_
_entity.id
_entity.type
_entity.pdbx_description
1 polymer ?
#
loop_
_entity_poly.entity_id
_entity_poly.type
_entity_poly.pdbx_seq_one_letter_code
_entity_poly.pdbx_strand_id
1 'polypeptide(L)' 'MPGSSGVAAMKKVVQQLPLEAAADLKQFDLQDAQRDPLRTGVSSSTNPFRPQKVCSFLQ' A
#
# COMPACT_ATOMS: atom_id res chain seq x y z
N MET A 1 -20.66 7.79 40.66
CA MET A 1 -21.00 7.77 39.23
C MET A 1 -19.70 7.75 38.43
N PRO A 2 -19.52 6.88 37.42
CA PRO A 2 -18.35 6.95 36.56
C PRO A 2 -18.42 8.30 35.84
N GLY A 3 -17.56 9.22 36.28
CA GLY A 3 -17.68 10.64 35.97
C GLY A 3 -17.57 10.90 34.48
N SER A 4 -18.24 11.96 34.03
CA SER A 4 -18.19 12.55 32.67
C SER A 4 -16.81 12.52 31.99
N SER A 5 -15.72 12.53 32.77
CA SER A 5 -14.34 12.39 32.33
C SER A 5 -14.01 11.06 31.62
N GLY A 6 -14.49 9.92 32.13
CA GLY A 6 -14.20 8.60 31.53
C GLY A 6 -14.85 8.42 30.15
N VAL A 7 -16.08 8.89 29.99
CA VAL A 7 -16.81 8.83 28.72
C VAL A 7 -16.18 9.77 27.68
N ALA A 8 -15.70 10.95 28.08
CA ALA A 8 -14.99 11.87 27.20
C ALA A 8 -13.65 11.29 26.72
N ALA A 9 -12.88 10.65 27.61
CA ALA A 9 -11.64 9.97 27.25
C ALA A 9 -11.88 8.84 26.25
N MET A 10 -12.90 7.99 26.46
CA MET A 10 -13.22 6.91 25.52
C MET A 10 -13.65 7.43 24.14
N LYS A 11 -14.45 8.51 24.09
CA LYS A 11 -14.82 9.15 22.82
C LYS A 11 -13.60 9.66 22.05
N LYS A 12 -12.61 10.22 22.74
CA LYS A 12 -11.36 10.69 22.13
C LYS A 12 -10.56 9.52 21.55
N VAL A 13 -10.43 8.42 22.29
CA VAL A 13 -9.76 7.21 21.80
C VAL A 13 -10.46 6.66 20.56
N VAL A 14 -11.79 6.51 20.58
CA VAL A 14 -12.55 6.01 19.42
C VAL A 14 -12.40 6.92 18.18
N GLN A 15 -12.31 8.24 18.36
CA GLN A 15 -12.07 9.17 17.25
C GLN A 15 -10.63 9.13 16.73
N GLN A 16 -9.68 8.78 17.59
CA GLN A 16 -8.26 8.64 17.25
C GLN A 16 -8.01 7.36 16.45
N LEU A 17 -8.59 6.22 16.85
CA LEU A 17 -8.34 4.92 16.20
C LEU A 17 -8.39 4.94 14.65
N PRO A 18 -9.40 5.55 14.00
CA PRO A 18 -9.45 5.65 12.54
C PRO A 18 -8.32 6.49 11.93
N LEU A 19 -7.87 7.54 12.62
CA LEU A 19 -6.75 8.37 12.19
C LEU A 19 -5.43 7.59 12.24
N GLU A 20 -5.18 6.86 13.33
CA GLU A 20 -3.97 6.05 13.44
C GLU A 20 -3.98 4.88 12.44
N ALA A 21 -5.11 4.19 12.28
CA ALA A 21 -5.24 3.11 11.30
C ALA A 21 -5.08 3.61 9.85
N ALA A 22 -5.64 4.77 9.52
CA ALA A 22 -5.46 5.38 8.20
C ALA A 22 -4.02 5.84 7.97
N ALA A 23 -3.32 6.30 9.01
CA ALA A 23 -1.91 6.69 8.91
C ALA A 23 -1.02 5.47 8.65
N ASP A 24 -1.24 4.36 9.35
CA ASP A 24 -0.50 3.12 9.16
C ASP A 24 -0.72 2.53 7.76
N LEU A 25 -1.98 2.50 7.31
CA LEU A 25 -2.31 2.02 5.96
C LEU A 25 -1.64 2.88 4.88
N LYS A 26 -1.65 4.21 5.01
CA LYS A 26 -0.94 5.10 4.08
C LYS A 26 0.57 4.87 4.07
N GLN A 27 1.15 4.63 5.24
CA GLN A 27 2.58 4.37 5.37
C GLN A 27 2.95 3.02 4.74
N PHE A 28 2.10 2.01 4.88
CA PHE A 28 2.25 0.73 4.20
C PHE A 28 2.15 0.90 2.68
N ASP A 29 1.12 1.59 2.19
CA ASP A 29 0.91 1.87 0.77
C ASP A 29 2.12 2.58 0.15
N LEU A 30 2.70 3.56 0.86
CA LEU A 30 3.86 4.31 0.37
C LEU A 30 5.10 3.42 0.21
N GLN A 31 5.31 2.49 1.15
CA GLN A 31 6.43 1.54 1.10
C GLN A 31 6.22 0.47 0.03
N ASP A 32 5.00 -0.04 -0.09
CA ASP A 32 4.66 -1.10 -1.04
C ASP A 32 4.58 -0.57 -2.48
N ALA A 33 4.18 0.69 -2.68
CA ALA A 33 4.09 1.33 -3.99
C ALA A 33 5.41 1.27 -4.79
N GLN A 34 6.56 1.27 -4.11
CA GLN A 34 7.87 1.15 -4.77
C GLN A 34 8.21 -0.29 -5.18
N ARG A 35 7.58 -1.28 -4.55
CA ARG A 35 7.79 -2.70 -4.82
C ARG A 35 6.75 -3.28 -5.77
N ASP A 36 5.62 -2.58 -5.93
CA ASP A 36 4.57 -2.93 -6.87
C ASP A 36 5.02 -2.68 -8.33
N PRO A 37 5.27 -3.74 -9.12
CA PRO A 37 5.67 -3.64 -10.52
C PRO A 37 4.61 -2.98 -11.42
N LEU A 38 3.34 -2.99 -11.00
CA LEU A 38 2.24 -2.37 -11.74
C LEU A 38 2.19 -0.86 -11.55
N ARG A 39 2.63 -0.35 -10.40
CA ARG A 39 2.71 1.10 -10.12
C ARG A 39 3.99 1.73 -10.65
N THR A 40 5.13 1.06 -10.48
CA THR A 40 6.45 1.60 -10.89
C THR A 40 6.83 1.25 -12.33
N GLY A 41 6.20 0.22 -12.89
CA GLY A 41 6.63 -0.37 -14.15
C GLY A 41 7.93 -1.16 -13.99
N VAL A 42 8.17 -2.09 -14.90
CA VAL A 42 9.40 -2.88 -14.93
C VAL A 42 10.02 -2.83 -16.32
N SER A 43 11.35 -2.94 -16.38
CA SER A 43 12.06 -3.10 -17.65
C SER A 43 11.52 -4.31 -18.40
N SER A 44 11.55 -4.23 -19.73
CA SER A 44 11.22 -5.36 -20.57
C SER A 44 12.03 -6.60 -20.19
N SER A 45 13.30 -6.50 -19.82
CA SER A 45 14.16 -7.64 -19.45
C SER A 45 13.76 -8.34 -18.15
N THR A 46 13.15 -7.63 -17.21
CA THR A 46 12.72 -8.17 -15.91
C THR A 46 11.23 -8.51 -15.86
N ASN A 47 10.46 -8.19 -16.90
CA ASN A 47 9.05 -8.53 -17.00
C ASN A 47 8.85 -10.01 -17.40
N PRO A 48 8.31 -10.89 -16.53
CA PRO A 48 8.07 -12.30 -16.86
C PRO A 48 6.99 -12.50 -17.94
N PHE A 49 6.13 -11.52 -18.17
CA PHE A 49 5.07 -11.55 -19.19
C PHE A 49 5.52 -11.00 -20.55
N ARG A 50 6.81 -10.66 -20.71
CA ARG A 50 7.35 -10.19 -21.99
C ARG A 50 7.13 -11.24 -23.10
N PRO A 51 6.66 -10.86 -24.29
CA PRO A 51 6.70 -11.76 -25.44
C PRO A 51 8.15 -12.19 -25.72
N GLN A 52 8.37 -13.49 -25.98
CA GLN A 52 9.68 -13.97 -26.37
C GLN A 52 10.04 -13.40 -27.74
N LYS A 53 11.18 -12.73 -27.82
CA LYS A 53 11.77 -12.35 -29.11
C LYS A 53 12.35 -13.63 -29.72
N VAL A 54 11.56 -14.31 -30.55
CA VAL A 54 12.12 -15.32 -31.45
C VAL A 54 12.95 -14.59 -32.50
N CYS A 55 14.25 -14.86 -32.55
CA CYS A 55 15.08 -14.40 -33.66
C CYS A 55 14.74 -15.32 -34.84
N SER A 56 13.82 -14.86 -35.69
CA SER A 56 13.60 -15.50 -36.98
C SER A 56 14.85 -15.24 -37.82
N PHE A 57 15.74 -16.22 -37.96
CA PHE A 57 16.69 -16.21 -39.06
C PHE A 57 15.83 -16.33 -40.33
N LEU A 58 15.62 -15.20 -41.02
CA LEU A 58 14.97 -15.18 -42.32
C LEU A 58 15.79 -16.09 -43.24
N GLN A 59 15.17 -17.20 -43.65
CA GLN A 59 15.72 -18.18 -44.58
C GLN A 59 15.54 -17.70 -46.02
#